data_AF-A0A1W9V2X2-F1
#
_entry.id   AF-A0A1W9V2X2-F1
#
_cell.length_a   1.000
_cell.length_b   1.000
_cell.length_c   1.000
_cell.angle_alpha   90.00
_cell.angle_beta   90.00
_cell.angle_gamma   90.00
#
_symmetry.space_group_name_H-M   'P 1'
#
loop_
_entity.id
_entity.type
_entity.pdbx_description
1 polymer ?
#
loop_
_entity_poly.entity_id
_entity_poly.type
_entity_poly.pdbx_seq_one_letter_code
_entity_poly.pdbx_strand_id
1 'polypeptide(L)'
;LMFDLLPEEERAGAAKRLVSDIETRGDHISTGFTATSYILHVLSQYGYSDVAYKLLLQKEFPSWLYPITKGATTIWERWDGIKPDGSFQTPGMNSFNHYAYGAVGDWMYPNILGFSGTNGFSDLTFKLPEDCPFEWAEGSYFSLYGLIESKWKKADKNFIWDISIPANSCGSLTLSTEQWTHVKEFNRDLSECHIEESSLGVLIRMGSGEYTISVPMIDNN
;
A
#
# COMPACT_ATOMS: atom_id res chain seq x y z
N LEU A 1 1.49 -13.02 13.16
CA LEU A 1 1.87 -11.67 12.68
C LEU A 1 0.64 -10.80 12.55
N MET A 2 -0.25 -11.02 11.56
CA MET A 2 -1.45 -10.18 11.36
C MET A 2 -2.34 -10.02 12.60
N PHE A 3 -2.56 -11.09 13.36
CA PHE A 3 -3.47 -11.10 14.51
C PHE A 3 -2.76 -11.02 15.86
N ASP A 4 -1.48 -10.62 15.89
CA ASP A 4 -0.74 -10.40 17.13
C ASP A 4 -0.69 -11.60 18.10
N LEU A 5 -0.81 -12.82 17.58
CA LEU A 5 -0.86 -14.05 18.37
C LEU A 5 0.49 -14.50 18.94
N LEU A 6 1.60 -14.00 18.40
CA LEU A 6 2.94 -14.27 18.93
C LEU A 6 3.26 -13.26 20.04
N PRO A 7 4.08 -13.63 21.05
CA PRO A 7 4.70 -12.67 21.96
C PRO A 7 5.40 -11.56 21.16
N GLU A 8 5.32 -10.32 21.64
CA GLU A 8 5.77 -9.13 20.92
C GLU A 8 7.23 -9.24 20.47
N GLU A 9 8.08 -9.76 21.36
CA GLU A 9 9.51 -9.99 21.16
C GLU A 9 9.84 -11.00 20.06
N GLU A 10 8.91 -11.91 19.72
CA GLU A 10 9.11 -12.93 18.69
C GLU A 10 8.65 -12.47 17.30
N ARG A 11 7.83 -11.41 17.22
CA ARG A 11 7.16 -11.02 15.97
C ARG A 11 8.14 -10.57 14.90
N ALA A 12 9.14 -9.76 15.25
CA ALA A 12 10.15 -9.30 14.31
C ALA A 12 10.97 -10.48 13.72
N GLY A 13 11.31 -11.47 14.54
CA GLY A 13 12.00 -12.68 14.10
C GLY A 13 11.14 -13.54 13.16
N ALA A 14 9.85 -13.69 13.47
CA ALA A 14 8.90 -14.39 12.61
C ALA A 14 8.68 -13.68 11.27
N ALA A 15 8.59 -12.34 11.25
CA ALA A 15 8.49 -11.56 10.02
C ALA A 15 9.75 -11.71 9.14
N LYS A 16 10.94 -11.66 9.75
CA LYS A 16 12.20 -11.92 9.03
C LYS A 16 12.24 -13.33 8.42
N ARG A 17 11.72 -14.33 9.14
CA ARG A 17 11.65 -15.71 8.62
C ARG A 17 10.66 -15.85 7.46
N LEU A 18 9.54 -15.13 7.51
CA LEU A 18 8.60 -15.07 6.40
C LEU A 18 9.27 -14.49 5.14
N VAL A 19 10.01 -13.38 5.28
CA VAL A 19 10.78 -12.78 4.18
C VAL A 19 11.77 -13.78 3.60
N SER A 20 12.54 -14.46 4.45
CA SER A 20 13.50 -15.47 3.99
C SER A 20 12.83 -16.63 3.24
N ASP A 21 11.65 -17.10 3.67
CA ASP A 21 10.90 -18.13 2.93
C ASP A 21 10.48 -17.62 1.53
N ILE A 22 10.01 -16.38 1.43
CA ILE A 22 9.65 -15.75 0.14
C ILE A 22 10.87 -15.67 -0.79
N GLU A 23 12.00 -15.18 -0.29
CA GLU A 23 13.24 -15.05 -1.07
C GLU A 23 13.75 -16.42 -1.56
N THR A 24 13.69 -17.45 -0.70
CA THR A 24 14.10 -18.81 -1.10
C THR A 24 13.19 -19.43 -2.18
N ARG A 25 11.98 -18.91 -2.36
CA ARG A 25 11.05 -19.26 -3.45
C ARG A 25 11.22 -18.37 -4.67
N GLY A 26 12.26 -17.53 -4.70
CA GLY A 26 12.54 -16.60 -5.79
C GLY A 26 11.50 -15.48 -5.89
N ASP A 27 11.03 -14.96 -4.75
CA ASP A 27 10.03 -13.88 -4.68
C ASP A 27 8.68 -14.26 -5.33
N HIS A 28 8.21 -15.49 -5.03
CA HIS A 28 6.92 -16.00 -5.50
C HIS A 28 5.94 -16.19 -4.34
N ILE A 29 4.66 -15.92 -4.61
CA ILE A 29 3.60 -16.12 -3.62
C ILE A 29 3.32 -17.63 -3.42
N SER A 30 3.20 -18.06 -2.17
CA SER A 30 2.90 -19.46 -1.82
C SER A 30 1.58 -19.63 -1.06
N THR A 31 0.84 -18.55 -0.86
CA THR A 31 -0.36 -18.51 -0.01
C THR A 31 -1.64 -18.96 -0.74
N GLY A 32 -2.54 -19.60 0.02
CA GLY A 32 -3.93 -19.84 -0.37
C GLY A 32 -4.84 -18.66 -0.05
N PHE A 33 -6.16 -18.87 -0.08
CA PHE A 33 -7.17 -17.81 0.05
C PHE A 33 -7.03 -16.99 1.33
N THR A 34 -6.85 -17.64 2.47
CA THR A 34 -6.87 -17.00 3.79
C THR A 34 -5.64 -16.14 4.07
N ALA A 35 -4.46 -16.55 3.60
CA ALA A 35 -3.22 -15.83 3.89
C ALA A 35 -2.92 -14.74 2.84
N THR A 36 -3.43 -14.87 1.62
CA THR A 36 -3.18 -13.89 0.54
C THR A 36 -3.75 -12.51 0.86
N SER A 37 -4.86 -12.43 1.58
CA SER A 37 -5.44 -11.15 2.03
C SER A 37 -4.59 -10.41 3.06
N TYR A 38 -3.58 -11.05 3.66
CA TYR A 38 -2.80 -10.46 4.76
C TYR A 38 -1.30 -10.36 4.48
N ILE A 39 -0.76 -11.18 3.58
CA ILE A 39 0.69 -11.30 3.41
C ILE A 39 1.37 -9.96 3.13
N LEU A 40 0.84 -9.14 2.22
CA LEU A 40 1.43 -7.84 1.91
C LEU A 40 1.26 -6.84 3.06
N HIS A 41 0.12 -6.86 3.76
CA HIS A 41 -0.09 -6.02 4.94
C HIS A 41 0.92 -6.34 6.05
N VAL A 42 1.15 -7.63 6.31
CA VAL A 42 2.15 -8.09 7.28
C VAL A 42 3.56 -7.68 6.86
N LEU A 43 3.92 -7.84 5.59
CA LEU A 43 5.24 -7.41 5.11
C LEU A 43 5.45 -5.91 5.33
N SER A 44 4.52 -5.07 4.87
CA SER A 44 4.60 -3.61 5.04
C SER A 44 4.57 -3.17 6.51
N GLN A 45 3.74 -3.79 7.36
CA GLN A 45 3.65 -3.46 8.79
C GLN A 45 4.98 -3.71 9.52
N TYR A 46 5.74 -4.70 9.09
CA TYR A 46 7.03 -5.07 9.69
C TYR A 46 8.23 -4.48 8.95
N GLY A 47 8.02 -3.50 8.06
CA GLY A 47 9.09 -2.76 7.38
C GLY A 47 9.68 -3.45 6.14
N TYR A 48 8.99 -4.44 5.58
CA TYR A 48 9.40 -5.18 4.38
C TYR A 48 8.51 -4.83 3.17
N SER A 49 8.21 -3.55 2.99
CA SER A 49 7.41 -3.05 1.87
C SER A 49 8.04 -3.38 0.52
N ASP A 50 9.38 -3.37 0.44
CA ASP A 50 10.15 -3.73 -0.75
C ASP A 50 9.85 -5.17 -1.21
N VAL A 51 9.80 -6.13 -0.28
CA VAL A 51 9.43 -7.52 -0.54
C VAL A 51 7.96 -7.63 -0.94
N ALA A 52 7.08 -6.84 -0.32
CA ALA A 52 5.67 -6.79 -0.71
C ALA A 52 5.50 -6.33 -2.17
N TYR A 53 6.25 -5.31 -2.60
CA TYR A 53 6.25 -4.85 -3.98
C TYR A 53 6.89 -5.85 -4.96
N LYS A 54 7.95 -6.56 -4.57
CA LYS A 54 8.50 -7.67 -5.37
C LYS A 54 7.44 -8.73 -5.66
N LEU A 55 6.68 -9.15 -4.63
CA LEU A 55 5.58 -10.09 -4.80
C LEU A 55 4.46 -9.54 -5.69
N LEU A 56 4.06 -8.28 -5.50
CA LEU A 56 3.02 -7.64 -6.31
C LEU A 56 3.40 -7.56 -7.80
N LEU A 57 4.68 -7.27 -8.07
CA LEU A 57 5.20 -7.04 -9.42
C LEU A 57 5.77 -8.30 -10.09
N GLN A 58 5.79 -9.44 -9.40
CA GLN A 58 6.18 -10.73 -9.97
C GLN A 58 5.26 -11.10 -11.13
N LYS A 59 5.84 -11.56 -12.25
CA LYS A 59 5.12 -11.94 -13.48
C LYS A 59 5.13 -13.43 -13.76
N GLU A 60 6.06 -14.15 -13.15
CA GLU A 60 6.15 -15.60 -13.30
C GLU A 60 5.18 -16.32 -12.35
N PHE A 61 4.83 -17.56 -12.68
CA PHE A 61 3.95 -18.38 -11.86
C PHE A 61 4.66 -18.87 -10.59
N PRO A 62 4.01 -18.84 -9.40
CA PRO A 62 2.75 -18.17 -9.06
C PRO A 62 2.91 -16.67 -8.73
N SER A 63 1.99 -15.84 -9.22
CA SER A 63 1.89 -14.40 -8.90
C SER A 63 0.53 -13.80 -9.33
N TRP A 64 0.25 -12.55 -8.95
CA TRP A 64 -0.92 -11.81 -9.43
C TRP A 64 -0.82 -11.41 -10.90
N LEU A 65 0.38 -11.07 -11.39
CA LEU A 65 0.54 -10.65 -12.78
C LEU A 65 0.65 -11.83 -13.75
N TYR A 66 0.99 -13.03 -13.28
CA TYR A 66 1.04 -14.23 -14.15
C TYR A 66 -0.28 -14.45 -14.93
N PRO A 67 -1.48 -14.49 -14.31
CA PRO A 67 -2.74 -14.55 -15.05
C PRO A 67 -2.90 -13.44 -16.10
N ILE A 68 -2.44 -12.23 -15.80
CA ILE A 68 -2.50 -11.10 -16.73
C ILE A 68 -1.60 -11.35 -17.95
N THR A 69 -0.40 -11.91 -17.76
CA THR A 69 0.47 -12.32 -18.89
C THR A 69 -0.18 -13.39 -19.78
N LYS A 70 -1.18 -14.11 -19.26
CA LYS A 70 -1.98 -15.11 -19.97
C LYS A 70 -3.32 -14.58 -20.49
N GLY A 71 -3.57 -13.27 -20.39
CA GLY A 71 -4.77 -12.62 -20.93
C GLY A 71 -5.96 -12.57 -19.97
N ALA A 72 -5.74 -12.76 -18.66
CA ALA A 72 -6.80 -12.59 -17.67
C ALA A 72 -7.34 -11.15 -17.63
N THR A 73 -8.66 -11.01 -17.61
CA THR A 73 -9.37 -9.74 -17.35
C THR A 73 -10.10 -9.74 -16.00
N THR A 74 -10.01 -10.84 -15.26
CA THR A 74 -10.61 -11.08 -13.94
C THR A 74 -9.64 -11.91 -13.09
N ILE A 75 -9.80 -11.90 -11.76
CA ILE A 75 -9.01 -12.74 -10.87
C ILE A 75 -9.45 -14.20 -11.00
N TRP A 76 -8.51 -15.13 -11.05
CA TRP A 76 -8.78 -16.57 -11.16
C TRP A 76 -8.90 -17.23 -9.78
N GLU A 77 -9.61 -18.35 -9.72
CA GLU A 77 -9.72 -19.19 -8.52
C GLU A 77 -8.37 -19.83 -8.14
N ARG A 78 -7.52 -20.10 -9.13
CA ARG A 78 -6.19 -20.69 -8.94
C ARG A 78 -5.13 -19.80 -9.55
N TRP A 79 -3.96 -19.77 -8.90
CA TRP A 79 -2.77 -19.13 -9.44
C TRP A 79 -2.39 -19.66 -10.83
N ASP A 80 -2.62 -20.95 -11.09
CA ASP A 80 -2.35 -21.65 -12.34
C ASP A 80 -3.62 -22.07 -13.10
N GLY A 81 -4.68 -21.25 -13.10
CA GLY A 81 -5.90 -21.59 -13.84
C GLY A 81 -5.62 -21.98 -15.30
N ILE A 82 -4.64 -21.30 -15.92
CA ILE A 82 -3.81 -21.81 -17.02
C ILE A 82 -2.41 -22.10 -16.45
N LYS A 83 -1.93 -23.32 -16.61
CA LYS A 83 -0.61 -23.76 -16.13
C LYS A 83 0.53 -23.20 -17.00
N PRO A 84 1.78 -23.22 -16.52
CA PRO A 84 2.93 -22.74 -17.29
C PRO A 84 3.08 -23.41 -18.66
N ASP A 85 2.67 -24.68 -18.80
CA ASP A 85 2.68 -25.44 -20.05
C ASP A 85 1.52 -25.08 -21.02
N GLY A 86 0.62 -24.19 -20.62
CA GLY A 86 -0.54 -23.74 -21.40
C GLY A 86 -1.79 -24.61 -21.23
N SER A 87 -1.71 -25.74 -20.49
CA SER A 87 -2.88 -26.56 -20.19
C SER A 87 -3.74 -25.93 -19.10
N PHE A 88 -5.03 -26.26 -19.07
CA PHE A 88 -5.91 -25.84 -17.99
C PHE A 88 -5.74 -26.69 -16.72
N GLN A 89 -6.06 -26.10 -15.58
CA GLN A 89 -6.32 -26.84 -14.35
C GLN A 89 -7.58 -27.72 -14.44
N THR A 90 -7.82 -28.57 -13.42
CA THR A 90 -8.91 -29.56 -13.46
C THR A 90 -10.29 -28.89 -13.60
N PRO A 91 -11.17 -29.37 -14.50
CA PRO A 91 -12.45 -28.70 -14.79
C PRO A 91 -13.41 -28.59 -13.59
N GLY A 92 -13.26 -29.47 -12.59
CA GLY A 92 -14.15 -29.47 -11.42
C GLY A 92 -13.95 -28.29 -10.47
N MET A 93 -12.82 -27.58 -10.55
CA MET A 93 -12.51 -26.43 -9.68
C MET A 93 -11.44 -25.56 -10.34
N ASN A 94 -11.86 -24.78 -11.35
CA ASN A 94 -10.99 -23.87 -12.10
C ASN A 94 -11.75 -22.67 -12.68
N SER A 95 -12.43 -21.89 -11.83
CA SER A 95 -13.10 -20.66 -12.25
C SER A 95 -12.09 -19.57 -12.63
N PHE A 96 -12.36 -18.86 -13.73
CA PHE A 96 -11.57 -17.70 -14.17
C PHE A 96 -12.09 -16.37 -13.63
N ASN A 97 -13.08 -16.38 -12.73
CA ASN A 97 -13.68 -15.18 -12.15
C ASN A 97 -14.01 -15.40 -10.67
N HIS A 98 -13.00 -15.29 -9.82
CA HIS A 98 -13.08 -15.50 -8.38
C HIS A 98 -12.28 -14.42 -7.64
N TYR A 99 -12.96 -13.53 -6.93
CA TYR A 99 -12.36 -12.31 -6.38
C TYR A 99 -11.40 -12.52 -5.20
N ALA A 100 -11.26 -13.75 -4.68
CA ALA A 100 -10.52 -14.05 -3.44
C ALA A 100 -9.08 -13.50 -3.46
N TYR A 101 -8.32 -13.72 -4.54
CA TYR A 101 -6.96 -13.16 -4.67
C TYR A 101 -6.94 -11.67 -5.04
N GLY A 102 -8.10 -11.10 -5.42
CA GLY A 102 -8.31 -9.66 -5.61
C GLY A 102 -8.29 -8.87 -4.30
N ALA A 103 -8.26 -9.54 -3.14
CA ALA A 103 -8.04 -8.91 -1.85
C ALA A 103 -6.75 -8.06 -1.78
N VAL A 104 -5.78 -8.32 -2.68
CA VAL A 104 -4.58 -7.48 -2.86
C VAL A 104 -4.91 -6.00 -3.09
N GLY A 105 -6.08 -5.69 -3.65
CA GLY A 105 -6.55 -4.32 -3.84
C GLY A 105 -6.58 -3.53 -2.54
N ASP A 106 -6.98 -4.15 -1.42
CA ASP A 106 -7.02 -3.50 -0.10
C ASP A 106 -5.65 -3.03 0.38
N TRP A 107 -4.59 -3.76 0.02
CA TRP A 107 -3.21 -3.33 0.27
C TRP A 107 -2.78 -2.20 -0.68
N MET A 108 -3.18 -2.28 -1.95
CA MET A 108 -2.77 -1.33 -2.98
C MET A 108 -3.23 0.10 -2.67
N TYR A 109 -4.47 0.32 -2.24
CA TYR A 109 -4.98 1.68 -1.96
C TYR A 109 -4.09 2.45 -0.94
N PRO A 110 -3.89 1.99 0.31
CA PRO A 110 -3.11 2.73 1.28
C PRO A 110 -1.60 2.73 1.00
N ASN A 111 -1.04 1.68 0.39
CA ASN A 111 0.41 1.60 0.18
C ASN A 111 0.87 2.27 -1.11
N ILE A 112 0.00 2.38 -2.12
CA ILE A 112 0.30 3.07 -3.39
C ILE A 112 -0.28 4.49 -3.38
N LEU A 113 -1.54 4.69 -2.99
CA LEU A 113 -2.14 6.03 -2.93
C LEU A 113 -1.84 6.77 -1.62
N GLY A 114 -1.25 6.11 -0.63
CA GLY A 114 -0.79 6.76 0.59
C GLY A 114 -1.90 7.19 1.54
N PHE A 115 -3.15 6.74 1.38
CA PHE A 115 -4.23 7.07 2.31
C PHE A 115 -5.06 5.87 2.76
N SER A 116 -5.50 5.89 4.01
CA SER A 116 -6.50 5.01 4.59
C SER A 116 -7.48 5.81 5.43
N GLY A 117 -8.55 5.18 5.90
CA GLY A 117 -9.55 5.85 6.73
C GLY A 117 -10.17 4.94 7.76
N THR A 118 -10.62 5.54 8.84
CA THR A 118 -11.42 4.91 9.89
C THR A 118 -12.74 5.67 10.06
N ASN A 119 -13.68 5.13 10.86
CA ASN A 119 -14.97 5.78 11.13
C ASN A 119 -15.76 6.17 9.87
N GLY A 120 -15.72 5.29 8.85
CA GLY A 120 -16.38 5.55 7.56
C GLY A 120 -15.70 6.65 6.74
N PHE A 121 -14.40 6.87 6.95
CA PHE A 121 -13.55 7.90 6.34
C PHE A 121 -13.79 9.34 6.83
N SER A 122 -14.38 9.53 8.02
CA SER A 122 -14.33 10.83 8.69
C SER A 122 -12.94 11.16 9.22
N ASP A 123 -12.15 10.12 9.53
CA ASP A 123 -10.78 10.23 10.04
C ASP A 123 -9.83 9.53 9.06
N LEU A 124 -9.07 10.32 8.31
CA LEU A 124 -8.12 9.87 7.31
C LEU A 124 -6.71 9.79 7.89
N THR A 125 -5.96 8.82 7.42
CA THR A 125 -4.53 8.68 7.67
C THR A 125 -3.80 8.75 6.34
N PHE A 126 -2.86 9.68 6.24
CA PHE A 126 -1.97 9.89 5.12
C PHE A 126 -0.56 9.43 5.52
N LYS A 127 0.03 8.57 4.70
CA LYS A 127 1.42 8.12 4.82
C LYS A 127 2.09 8.27 3.48
N LEU A 128 3.27 8.89 3.43
CA LEU A 128 4.01 8.96 2.17
C LEU A 128 4.31 7.53 1.68
N PRO A 129 4.00 7.21 0.41
CA PRO A 129 4.32 5.93 -0.20
C PRO A 129 5.79 5.90 -0.65
N GLU A 130 6.73 6.12 0.28
CA GLU A 130 8.18 6.24 0.00
C GLU A 130 8.77 4.97 -0.61
N ASP A 131 8.38 3.82 -0.06
CA ASP A 131 8.80 2.50 -0.52
C ASP A 131 8.14 2.09 -1.86
N CYS A 132 7.22 2.90 -2.39
CA CYS A 132 6.52 2.59 -3.62
C CYS A 132 7.48 2.70 -4.81
N PRO A 133 7.63 1.66 -5.65
CA PRO A 133 8.60 1.66 -6.76
C PRO A 133 8.12 2.47 -7.97
N PHE A 134 6.92 3.04 -7.94
CA PHE A 134 6.40 3.84 -9.05
C PHE A 134 6.93 5.28 -9.00
N GLU A 135 7.00 5.90 -10.17
CA GLU A 135 7.36 7.32 -10.32
C GLU A 135 6.18 8.24 -9.99
N TRP A 136 4.97 7.76 -10.15
CA TRP A 136 3.74 8.49 -9.84
C TRP A 136 2.60 7.52 -9.60
N ALA A 137 1.59 7.96 -8.85
CA ALA A 137 0.29 7.30 -8.79
C ALA A 137 -0.82 8.34 -8.55
N GLU A 138 -2.01 8.02 -9.01
CA GLU A 138 -3.20 8.84 -8.84
C GLU A 138 -4.41 7.93 -8.61
N GLY A 139 -5.28 8.32 -7.69
CA GLY A 139 -6.51 7.61 -7.43
C GLY A 139 -7.43 8.37 -6.49
N SER A 140 -8.66 7.89 -6.44
CA SER A 140 -9.72 8.52 -5.66
C SER A 140 -10.62 7.48 -4.99
N TYR A 141 -11.21 7.84 -3.87
CA TYR A 141 -12.22 7.05 -3.19
C TYR A 141 -13.42 7.92 -2.83
N PHE A 142 -14.62 7.47 -3.22
CA PHE A 142 -15.86 8.18 -2.90
C PHE A 142 -16.43 7.65 -1.58
N SER A 143 -16.19 8.37 -0.49
CA SER A 143 -16.72 8.03 0.83
C SER A 143 -18.13 8.60 1.05
N LEU A 144 -18.71 8.33 2.22
CA LEU A 144 -19.97 8.95 2.63
C LEU A 144 -19.87 10.47 2.82
N TYR A 145 -18.66 10.99 3.02
CA TYR A 145 -18.40 12.42 3.22
C TYR A 145 -18.04 13.16 1.93
N GLY A 146 -17.69 12.42 0.86
CA GLY A 146 -17.36 12.96 -0.44
C GLY A 146 -16.14 12.30 -1.07
N LEU A 147 -15.61 12.95 -2.11
CA LEU A 147 -14.43 12.48 -2.83
C LEU A 147 -13.16 12.71 -2.00
N ILE A 148 -12.36 11.67 -1.85
CA ILE A 148 -10.99 11.71 -1.37
C ILE A 148 -10.11 11.47 -2.58
N GLU A 149 -9.13 12.33 -2.81
CA GLU A 149 -8.20 12.21 -3.92
C GLU A 149 -6.77 12.19 -3.40
N SER A 150 -5.93 11.41 -4.09
CA SER A 150 -4.51 11.35 -3.84
C SER A 150 -3.78 11.22 -5.17
N LYS A 151 -2.89 12.16 -5.42
CA LYS A 151 -2.06 12.20 -6.63
C LYS A 151 -0.66 12.59 -6.23
N TRP A 152 0.30 11.71 -6.47
CA TRP A 152 1.68 12.03 -6.20
C TRP A 152 2.59 11.70 -7.37
N LYS A 153 3.73 12.37 -7.40
CA LYS A 153 4.83 12.10 -8.33
C LYS A 153 6.17 12.35 -7.65
N LYS A 154 7.15 11.55 -8.02
CA LYS A 154 8.57 11.77 -7.76
C LYS A 154 9.10 12.67 -8.88
N ALA A 155 9.60 13.84 -8.53
CA ALA A 155 10.08 14.86 -9.46
C ALA A 155 11.45 15.38 -8.99
N ASP A 156 12.50 15.09 -9.77
CA ASP A 156 13.89 15.42 -9.46
C ASP A 156 14.32 14.92 -8.07
N LYS A 157 14.37 15.83 -7.09
CA LYS A 157 14.75 15.56 -5.69
C LYS A 157 13.57 15.68 -4.72
N ASN A 158 12.34 15.80 -5.23
CA ASN A 158 11.16 16.04 -4.41
C ASN A 158 10.04 15.03 -4.72
N PHE A 159 9.34 14.64 -3.67
CA PHE A 159 8.02 14.04 -3.71
C PHE A 159 6.98 15.17 -3.69
N ILE A 160 6.09 15.21 -4.68
CA ILE A 160 5.00 16.18 -4.75
C ILE A 160 3.69 15.42 -4.63
N TRP A 161 2.85 15.81 -3.67
CA TRP A 161 1.63 15.10 -3.31
C TRP A 161 0.45 16.05 -3.17
N ASP A 162 -0.52 15.90 -4.07
CA ASP A 162 -1.82 16.56 -3.99
C ASP A 162 -2.81 15.62 -3.30
N ILE A 163 -3.44 16.11 -2.22
CA ILE A 163 -4.46 15.38 -1.47
C ILE A 163 -5.72 16.23 -1.30
N SER A 164 -6.88 15.57 -1.33
CA SER A 164 -8.18 16.18 -1.08
C SER A 164 -8.89 15.49 0.08
N ILE A 165 -9.30 16.27 1.07
CA ILE A 165 -10.04 15.84 2.25
C ILE A 165 -11.46 16.42 2.17
N PRO A 166 -12.51 15.59 2.09
CA PRO A 166 -13.88 16.07 1.96
C PRO A 166 -14.34 16.81 3.23
N ALA A 167 -15.40 17.61 3.08
CA ALA A 167 -16.02 18.32 4.19
C ALA A 167 -16.45 17.36 5.31
N ASN A 168 -16.44 17.85 6.54
CA ASN A 168 -16.79 17.07 7.74
C ASN A 168 -15.90 15.83 7.96
N SER A 169 -14.70 15.84 7.38
CA SER A 169 -13.63 14.85 7.62
C SER A 169 -12.33 15.58 7.98
N CYS A 170 -11.40 14.84 8.57
CA CYS A 170 -10.05 15.33 8.88
C CYS A 170 -8.99 14.30 8.46
N GLY A 171 -7.75 14.74 8.37
CA GLY A 171 -6.61 13.92 8.00
C GLY A 171 -5.48 14.02 9.01
N SER A 172 -4.71 12.95 9.11
CA SER A 172 -3.45 12.92 9.85
C SER A 172 -2.33 12.52 8.92
N LEU A 173 -1.27 13.32 8.84
CA LEU A 173 -0.08 13.03 8.05
C LEU A 173 1.11 12.91 8.97
N THR A 174 1.83 11.79 8.91
CA THR A 174 3.07 11.60 9.66
C THR A 174 4.26 11.74 8.73
N LEU A 175 5.19 12.63 9.08
CA LEU A 175 6.47 12.84 8.40
C LEU A 175 7.62 12.60 9.38
N SER A 176 8.79 12.19 8.90
CA SER A 176 10.00 12.24 9.72
C SER A 176 10.37 13.70 10.04
N THR A 177 11.15 13.93 11.11
CA THR A 177 11.60 15.28 11.47
C THR A 177 12.40 15.94 10.34
N GLU A 178 13.21 15.16 9.62
CA GLU A 178 13.98 15.63 8.46
C GLU A 178 13.08 16.04 7.30
N GLN A 179 12.03 15.26 7.03
CA GLN A 179 11.05 15.61 6.00
C GLN A 179 10.29 16.89 6.36
N TRP A 180 9.86 16.99 7.61
CA TRP A 180 9.12 18.15 8.14
C TRP A 180 9.88 19.46 7.94
N THR A 181 11.18 19.51 8.20
CA THR A 181 11.97 20.76 8.06
C THR A 181 12.04 21.29 6.64
N HIS A 182 11.62 20.49 5.65
CA HIS A 182 11.68 20.83 4.25
C HIS A 182 10.33 20.81 3.53
N VAL A 183 9.22 20.66 4.26
CA VAL A 183 7.88 20.74 3.67
C VAL A 183 7.64 22.12 3.09
N LYS A 184 7.24 22.17 1.82
CA LYS A 184 6.68 23.37 1.19
C LYS A 184 5.23 23.09 0.82
N GLU A 185 4.32 23.92 1.31
CA GLU A 185 2.91 23.89 0.93
C GLU A 185 2.59 25.06 -0.03
N PHE A 186 1.72 24.80 -1.01
CA PHE A 186 1.38 25.79 -2.04
C PHE A 186 -0.09 26.25 -2.03
N ASN A 187 -1.04 25.44 -1.51
CA ASN A 187 -2.49 25.70 -1.65
C ASN A 187 -3.20 26.11 -0.34
N ARG A 188 -2.76 25.64 0.83
CA ARG A 188 -3.12 26.20 2.15
C ARG A 188 -1.86 26.48 2.97
N ASP A 189 -2.04 27.16 4.10
CA ASP A 189 -0.97 27.38 5.08
C ASP A 189 -1.10 26.32 6.18
N LEU A 190 -0.04 25.54 6.40
CA LEU A 190 0.07 24.59 7.52
C LEU A 190 -0.10 25.25 8.89
N SER A 191 -0.06 26.59 8.99
CA SER A 191 -0.41 27.31 10.22
C SER A 191 -1.86 27.05 10.69
N GLU A 192 -2.75 26.63 9.78
CA GLU A 192 -4.11 26.20 10.11
C GLU A 192 -4.19 24.74 10.59
N CYS A 193 -3.08 23.99 10.50
CA CYS A 193 -2.98 22.61 10.94
C CYS A 193 -2.49 22.52 12.39
N HIS A 194 -2.90 21.47 13.10
CA HIS A 194 -2.36 21.18 14.42
C HIS A 194 -1.17 20.24 14.28
N ILE A 195 -0.01 20.64 14.81
CA ILE A 195 1.26 19.93 14.66
C ILE A 195 1.70 19.42 16.03
N GLU A 196 1.97 18.12 16.12
CA GLU A 196 2.37 17.44 17.34
C GLU A 196 3.64 16.61 17.08
N GLU A 197 4.58 16.61 18.03
CA GLU A 197 5.70 15.65 18.00
C GLU A 197 5.19 14.24 18.36
N SER A 198 5.69 13.23 17.66
CA SER A 198 5.37 11.82 17.87
C SER A 198 6.65 10.98 17.90
N SER A 199 6.56 9.76 18.43
CA SER A 199 7.68 8.81 18.41
C SER A 199 8.15 8.42 17.00
N LEU A 200 7.34 8.68 15.97
CA LEU A 200 7.61 8.35 14.58
C LEU A 200 8.04 9.58 13.74
N GLY A 201 8.11 10.77 14.36
CA GLY A 201 8.38 12.04 13.67
C GLY A 201 7.33 13.10 14.01
N VAL A 202 6.94 13.91 13.04
CA VAL A 202 5.97 15.00 13.19
C VAL A 202 4.60 14.55 12.67
N LEU A 203 3.58 14.66 13.52
CA LEU A 203 2.18 14.42 13.18
C LEU A 203 1.50 15.76 12.83
N ILE A 204 0.92 15.83 11.64
CA ILE A 204 0.20 17.00 11.14
C ILE A 204 -1.28 16.64 11.03
N ARG A 205 -2.14 17.32 11.80
CA ARG A 205 -3.59 17.20 11.68
C ARG A 205 -4.13 18.26 10.74
N MET A 206 -4.79 17.80 9.69
CA MET A 206 -5.32 18.58 8.59
C MET A 206 -6.86 18.53 8.62
N GLY A 207 -7.51 19.67 8.38
CA GLY A 207 -8.95 19.73 8.19
C GLY A 207 -9.39 19.30 6.78
N SER A 208 -10.64 19.55 6.44
CA SER A 208 -11.13 19.39 5.06
C SER A 208 -10.53 20.44 4.13
N GLY A 209 -10.12 20.05 2.94
CA GLY A 209 -9.52 20.95 1.96
C GLY A 209 -8.65 20.23 0.94
N GLU A 210 -8.03 21.03 0.07
CA GLU A 210 -7.03 20.57 -0.89
C GLU A 210 -5.66 21.02 -0.40
N TYR A 211 -4.70 20.10 -0.40
CA TYR A 211 -3.34 20.33 0.06
C TYR A 211 -2.36 19.86 -1.02
N THR A 212 -1.30 20.63 -1.23
CA THR A 212 -0.17 20.24 -2.08
C THR A 212 1.08 20.24 -1.22
N ILE A 213 1.59 19.05 -0.93
CA ILE A 213 2.73 18.81 -0.06
C ILE A 213 3.95 18.51 -0.93
N SER A 214 5.02 19.26 -0.74
CA SER A 214 6.33 18.95 -1.34
C SER A 214 7.33 18.58 -0.27
N VAL A 215 7.88 17.36 -0.36
CA VAL A 215 8.89 16.83 0.56
C VAL A 215 10.13 16.44 -0.23
N PRO A 216 11.36 16.75 0.19
CA PRO A 216 12.55 16.21 -0.45
C PRO A 216 12.56 14.69 -0.36
N MET A 217 12.96 14.02 -1.43
CA MET A 217 13.28 12.60 -1.35
C MET A 217 14.61 12.46 -0.62
N ILE A 218 14.60 11.72 0.50
CA ILE A 218 15.81 11.38 1.24
C ILE A 218 16.39 10.14 0.55
N ASP A 219 17.63 10.23 0.07
CA ASP A 219 18.33 9.08 -0.49
C ASP A 219 18.61 8.08 0.63
N ASN A 220 17.84 7.00 0.68
CA ASN A 220 18.14 5.83 1.52
C ASN A 220 19.31 5.08 0.87
N ASN A 221 20.55 5.57 1.08
CA ASN A 221 21.78 4.85 0.74
C ASN A 221 21.99 3.62 1.64
#